data_AF-A0A3S3P003-F1
#
_entry.id   AF-A0A3S3P003-F1
#
_cell.length_a   1.000
_cell.length_b   1.000
_cell.length_c   1.000
_cell.angle_alpha   90.00
_cell.angle_beta   90.00
_cell.angle_gamma   90.00
#
_symmetry.space_group_name_H-M   'P 1'
#
loop_
_entity.id
_entity.type
_entity.pdbx_description
1 polymer ?
#
loop_
_entity_poly.entity_id
_entity_poly.type
_entity_poly.pdbx_seq_one_letter_code
_entity_poly.pdbx_strand_id
1 'polypeptide(L)'
;MTRHKNKETGRYKCEICFKHFVQKSSLTSHLHIHAGTRPYGCSHCNKRFSDLSTARKHERVHTGEKPYKCTHCNRGFSQSGNMLRHLKLHRNSKGKKDRK
;
A
#
# COMPACT_ATOMS: atom_id res chain seq x y z
N MET A 1 -18.38 -9.70 5.44
CA MET A 1 -18.11 -10.07 4.04
C MET A 1 -17.85 -8.79 3.23
N THR A 2 -16.60 -8.42 2.98
CA THR A 2 -16.31 -7.24 2.16
C THR A 2 -16.63 -7.56 0.70
N ARG A 3 -17.77 -7.04 0.24
CA ARG A 3 -18.13 -6.94 -1.18
C ARG A 3 -17.04 -6.16 -1.92
N HIS A 4 -16.02 -6.86 -2.40
CA HIS A 4 -15.21 -6.36 -3.49
C HIS A 4 -16.06 -6.53 -4.73
N LYS A 5 -16.75 -5.45 -5.11
CA LYS A 5 -17.48 -5.35 -6.38
C LYS A 5 -16.53 -5.83 -7.48
N ASN A 6 -16.87 -6.96 -8.10
CA ASN A 6 -16.30 -7.39 -9.35
C ASN A 6 -16.59 -6.27 -10.35
N LYS A 7 -15.62 -5.39 -10.55
CA LYS A 7 -15.67 -4.39 -11.61
C LYS A 7 -14.90 -5.03 -12.76
N GLU A 8 -15.62 -5.48 -13.76
CA GLU A 8 -15.12 -5.89 -15.08
C GLU A 8 -14.54 -4.68 -15.86
N THR A 9 -13.80 -3.81 -15.19
CA THR A 9 -13.28 -2.54 -15.74
C THR A 9 -11.78 -2.60 -16.02
N GLY A 10 -11.15 -3.76 -15.86
CA GLY A 10 -9.73 -3.95 -16.12
C GLY A 10 -9.48 -4.44 -17.54
N ARG A 11 -8.76 -3.65 -18.34
CA ARG A 11 -8.36 -3.99 -19.73
C ARG A 11 -7.48 -5.24 -19.80
N TYR A 12 -6.73 -5.54 -18.74
CA TYR A 12 -5.78 -6.64 -18.71
C TYR A 12 -6.34 -7.78 -17.87
N LYS A 13 -6.48 -8.95 -18.48
CA LYS A 13 -7.02 -10.16 -17.83
C LYS A 13 -5.88 -11.13 -17.53
N CYS A 14 -5.93 -11.76 -16.35
CA CYS A 14 -5.09 -12.91 -16.04
C CYS A 14 -5.72 -14.18 -16.63
N GLU A 15 -5.02 -14.90 -17.49
CA GLU A 15 -5.58 -16.14 -18.08
C GLU A 15 -5.58 -17.34 -17.13
N ILE A 16 -4.91 -17.25 -15.98
CA ILE A 16 -4.84 -18.35 -15.00
C ILE A 16 -6.02 -18.30 -14.01
N CYS A 17 -6.36 -17.11 -13.51
CA CYS A 17 -7.44 -16.94 -12.52
C CYS A 17 -8.53 -15.95 -12.94
N PHE A 18 -8.48 -15.46 -14.19
CA PHE A 18 -9.47 -14.57 -14.80
C PHE A 18 -9.73 -13.26 -14.05
N LYS A 19 -8.82 -12.85 -13.16
CA LYS A 19 -8.85 -11.53 -12.53
C LYS A 19 -8.50 -10.44 -13.54
N HIS A 20 -9.23 -9.33 -13.44
CA HIS A 20 -9.04 -8.16 -14.28
C HIS A 20 -8.20 -7.09 -13.55
N PHE A 21 -7.32 -6.44 -14.31
CA PHE A 21 -6.40 -5.41 -13.87
C PHE A 21 -6.51 -4.20 -14.79
N VAL A 22 -6.46 -3.00 -14.21
CA VAL A 22 -6.52 -1.74 -14.96
C VAL A 22 -5.20 -1.46 -15.68
N GLN A 23 -4.07 -1.87 -15.09
CA GLN A 23 -2.73 -1.62 -15.61
C GLN A 23 -2.00 -2.93 -15.93
N LYS A 24 -1.23 -2.95 -17.03
CA LYS A 24 -0.39 -4.09 -17.42
C LYS A 24 0.62 -4.45 -16.34
N SER A 25 1.26 -3.45 -15.73
CA SER A 25 2.22 -3.65 -14.63
C SER A 25 1.61 -4.38 -13.44
N SER A 26 0.35 -4.11 -13.11
CA SER A 26 -0.37 -4.81 -12.04
C SER A 26 -0.64 -6.27 -12.40
N LEU A 27 -0.99 -6.55 -13.67
CA LEU A 27 -1.11 -7.93 -14.16
C LEU A 27 0.26 -8.63 -14.11
N THR A 28 1.34 -8.02 -14.59
CA THR A 28 2.69 -8.59 -14.54
C THR A 28 3.11 -8.92 -13.11
N SER A 29 2.95 -7.99 -12.16
CA SER A 29 3.23 -8.25 -10.75
C SER A 29 2.36 -9.37 -10.17
N HIS A 30 1.10 -9.46 -10.62
CA HIS A 30 0.20 -10.54 -10.22
C HIS A 30 0.64 -11.91 -10.77
N LEU A 31 1.16 -11.99 -11.99
CA LEU A 31 1.65 -13.25 -12.57
C LEU A 31 2.81 -13.86 -11.77
N HIS A 32 3.60 -13.03 -11.07
CA HIS A 32 4.62 -13.55 -10.16
C HIS A 32 4.03 -14.43 -9.04
N ILE A 33 2.78 -14.20 -8.63
CA ILE A 33 2.09 -15.05 -7.65
C ILE A 33 1.85 -16.45 -8.22
N HIS A 34 1.40 -16.54 -9.47
CA HIS A 34 1.18 -17.82 -10.14
C HIS A 34 2.48 -18.57 -10.40
N ALA A 35 3.54 -17.86 -10.77
CA ALA A 35 4.86 -18.45 -10.96
C ALA A 35 5.60 -18.75 -9.64
N GLY A 36 5.04 -18.38 -8.48
CA GLY A 36 5.73 -18.48 -7.19
C GLY A 36 6.99 -17.60 -7.08
N THR A 37 7.15 -16.62 -7.98
CA THR A 37 8.35 -15.77 -8.04
C THR A 37 8.19 -14.52 -7.17
N ARG A 38 9.30 -14.09 -6.59
CA ARG A 38 9.40 -12.85 -5.81
C ARG A 38 10.68 -12.11 -6.22
N PRO A 39 10.66 -11.42 -7.37
CA PRO A 39 11.88 -10.85 -7.94
C PRO A 39 12.46 -9.75 -7.05
N TYR A 40 11.64 -9.03 -6.28
CA TYR A 40 12.08 -7.88 -5.50
C TYR A 40 12.49 -8.31 -4.08
N GLY A 41 13.79 -8.41 -3.82
CA GLY A 41 14.35 -8.64 -2.48
C GLY A 41 14.52 -7.35 -1.69
N CYS A 42 14.42 -7.42 -0.37
CA CYS A 42 14.86 -6.36 0.52
C CYS A 42 16.39 -6.40 0.70
N SER A 43 17.04 -5.24 0.70
CA SER A 43 18.49 -5.12 0.94
C SER A 43 18.89 -5.32 2.40
N HIS A 44 17.95 -5.14 3.34
CA HIS A 44 18.21 -5.17 4.77
C HIS A 44 17.76 -6.48 5.46
N CYS A 45 17.02 -7.34 4.76
CA CYS A 45 16.57 -8.63 5.29
C CYS A 45 16.23 -9.63 4.17
N ASN A 46 16.02 -10.89 4.53
CA ASN A 46 15.72 -11.96 3.56
C ASN A 46 14.28 -11.94 2.99
N LYS A 47 13.51 -10.87 3.21
CA LYS A 47 12.13 -10.77 2.70
C LYS A 47 12.13 -10.44 1.21
N ARG A 48 11.26 -11.12 0.46
CA ARG A 48 11.06 -10.91 -0.98
C ARG A 48 9.59 -10.63 -1.30
N PHE A 49 9.35 -9.87 -2.36
CA PHE A 49 8.03 -9.39 -2.76
C PHE A 49 7.79 -9.64 -4.25
N SER A 50 6.52 -9.82 -4.60
CA SER A 50 6.05 -9.98 -5.99
C SER A 50 5.77 -8.63 -6.66
N ASP A 51 5.83 -7.53 -5.91
CA ASP A 51 5.58 -6.17 -6.39
C ASP A 51 6.62 -5.20 -5.83
N LEU A 52 7.21 -4.39 -6.71
CA LEU A 52 8.21 -3.37 -6.38
C LEU A 52 7.65 -2.29 -5.44
N SER A 53 6.39 -1.87 -5.63
CA SER A 53 5.78 -0.84 -4.76
C SER A 53 5.71 -1.34 -3.32
N THR A 54 5.38 -2.62 -3.16
CA THR A 54 5.33 -3.28 -1.84
C THR A 54 6.71 -3.43 -1.22
N ALA A 55 7.73 -3.81 -2.01
CA ALA A 55 9.12 -3.87 -1.55
C ALA A 55 9.62 -2.50 -1.05
N ARG A 56 9.41 -1.42 -1.82
CA ARG A 56 9.81 -0.05 -1.41
C ARG A 56 9.10 0.42 -0.14
N LYS A 57 7.81 0.10 0.02
CA LYS A 57 7.10 0.42 1.26
C LYS A 57 7.67 -0.33 2.46
N HIS A 58 8.12 -1.57 2.25
CA HIS A 58 8.74 -2.38 3.29
C HIS A 58 10.11 -1.81 3.70
N GLU A 59 10.92 -1.33 2.76
CA GLU A 59 12.24 -0.72 3.06
C GLU A 59 12.13 0.45 4.06
N ARG A 60 11.02 1.19 4.06
CA ARG A 60 10.76 2.25 5.04
C ARG A 60 10.72 1.78 6.50
N VAL A 61 10.51 0.48 6.73
CA VAL A 61 10.59 -0.11 8.06
C VAL A 61 12.03 -0.13 8.57
N HIS A 62 13.00 -0.30 7.67
CA HIS A 62 14.43 -0.30 8.01
C HIS A 62 14.99 1.12 8.10
N THR A 63 14.62 2.00 7.15
CA THR A 63 15.12 3.37 7.14
C THR A 63 14.41 4.29 8.13
N GLY A 64 13.23 3.89 8.63
CA GLY A 64 12.40 4.73 9.48
C GLY A 64 11.73 5.91 8.74
N GLU A 65 11.82 5.96 7.41
CA GLU A 65 11.27 7.04 6.59
C GLU A 65 9.76 7.20 6.82
N LYS A 66 9.34 8.43 7.09
CA LYS A 66 7.94 8.81 7.32
C LYS A 66 7.54 9.95 6.38
N PRO A 67 7.30 9.67 5.08
CA PRO A 67 7.03 10.71 4.09
C PRO A 67 5.72 11.45 4.34
N TYR A 68 4.75 10.78 4.99
CA TYR A 68 3.42 11.32 5.18
C TYR A 68 3.30 11.95 6.56
N LYS A 69 3.22 13.27 6.63
CA LYS A 69 3.06 14.00 7.89
C LYS A 69 1.63 14.49 8.06
N CYS A 70 1.10 14.38 9.28
CA CYS A 70 -0.17 14.99 9.63
C CYS A 70 0.02 16.50 9.77
N THR A 71 -0.81 17.29 9.09
CA THR A 71 -0.77 18.76 9.16
C THR A 71 -1.30 19.31 10.49
N HIS A 72 -2.10 18.55 11.24
CA HIS A 72 -2.67 19.00 12.51
C HIS A 72 -1.74 18.79 13.71
N CYS A 73 -0.97 17.70 13.74
CA CYS A 73 -0.14 17.35 14.91
C CYS A 73 1.30 16.94 14.54
N ASN A 74 1.72 17.14 13.29
CA ASN A 74 3.06 16.81 12.76
C ASN A 74 3.50 15.34 12.91
N ARG A 75 2.59 14.44 13.33
CA ARG A 75 2.90 13.01 13.41
C ARG A 75 3.21 12.44 12.02
N GLY A 76 4.37 11.80 11.89
CA GLY A 76 4.82 11.16 10.66
C GLY A 76 4.36 9.70 10.53
N PHE A 77 4.08 9.28 9.30
CA PHE A 77 3.66 7.93 8.92
C PHE A 77 4.45 7.44 7.71
N SER A 78 4.80 6.15 7.70
CA SER A 78 5.50 5.50 6.59
C SER A 78 4.57 5.16 5.40
N GLN A 79 3.25 5.17 5.61
CA GLN A 79 2.23 4.83 4.62
C GLN A 79 1.07 5.84 4.63
N SER A 80 0.59 6.21 3.43
CA SER A 80 -0.49 7.19 3.25
C SER A 80 -1.81 6.75 3.86
N GLY A 81 -2.18 5.46 3.72
CA GLY A 81 -3.42 4.92 4.29
C GLY A 81 -3.47 5.05 5.82
N ASN A 82 -2.33 4.87 6.49
CA ASN A 82 -2.23 5.06 7.94
C ASN A 82 -2.41 6.53 8.32
N MET A 83 -1.77 7.44 7.58
CA MET A 83 -1.96 8.87 7.76
C MET A 83 -3.42 9.29 7.53
N LEU A 84 -4.06 8.81 6.46
CA LEU A 84 -5.45 9.14 6.15
C LEU A 84 -6.41 8.61 7.23
N ARG A 85 -6.19 7.40 7.74
CA ARG A 85 -6.95 6.86 8.88
C ARG A 85 -6.75 7.72 10.12
N HIS A 86 -5.53 8.17 10.37
CA HIS A 86 -5.25 9.09 11.48
C HIS A 86 -5.95 10.45 11.31
N LEU A 87 -6.00 11.02 10.10
CA LEU A 87 -6.73 12.27 9.83
C LEU A 87 -8.23 12.17 10.15
N LYS A 88 -8.84 10.99 10.02
CA LYS A 88 -10.24 10.79 10.42
C LYS A 88 -10.45 10.97 11.92
N LEU A 89 -9.43 10.68 12.74
CA LEU A 89 -9.50 10.94 14.19
C LEU A 89 -9.60 12.44 14.46
N HIS A 90 -8.82 13.27 13.75
CA HIS A 90 -8.91 14.74 13.84
C HIS A 90 -10.28 15.27 13.45
N ARG A 91 -10.90 14.67 12.42
CA ARG A 91 -12.26 15.03 11.98
C ARG A 91 -13.33 14.68 13.02
N ASN A 92 -13.12 13.60 13.78
CA ASN A 92 -14.01 13.18 14.87
C ASN A 92 -13.66 13.86 16.21
N SER A 93 -12.47 14.44 16.34
CA SER A 93 -12.02 15.23 17.48
C SER A 93 -12.10 16.72 17.18
N LYS A 94 -13.27 17.22 16.77
CA LYS A 94 -13.66 18.61 17.05
C LYS A 94 -13.83 18.73 18.57
N GLY A 95 -12.73 18.81 19.31
CA GLY A 95 -12.76 18.76 20.76
C GLY A 95 -11.43 18.33 21.34
N LYS A 96 -10.41 19.16 21.10
CA LYS A 96 -9.26 19.43 21.97
C LYS A 96 -8.32 20.34 21.18
N LYS A 97 -8.63 21.64 21.27
CA LYS A 97 -7.59 22.67 21.33
C LYS A 97 -6.68 22.36 22.52
N ASP A 98 -5.53 23.01 22.55
CA ASP A 98 -4.41 22.92 23.50
C ASP A 98 -3.22 22.15 22.89
N ARG A 99 -2.02 22.73 22.76
CA ARG A 99 -1.46 23.91 23.45
C ARG A 99 -0.18 24.33 22.71
N LYS A 100 -0.02 25.63 22.45
CA LYS A 100 0.88 26.50 23.21
C LYS A 100 0.55 27.95 22.88
#